data_AF-A0A4R6CUL9-F1
#
_entry.id   AF-A0A4R6CUL9-F1
#
_cell.length_a   1.000
_cell.length_b   1.000
_cell.length_c   1.000
_cell.angle_alpha   90.00
_cell.angle_beta   90.00
_cell.angle_gamma   90.00
#
_symmetry.space_group_name_H-M   'P 1'
#
loop_
_entity.id
_entity.type
_entity.pdbx_description
1 polymer ?
#
loop_
_entity_poly.entity_id
_entity_poly.type
_entity_poly.pdbx_seq_one_letter_code
_entity_poly.pdbx_strand_id
1 'polypeptide(L)'
;MHSYYDGMVGVKIVDRPSYFEFTNPGTMRVSKESFLRGQYSSIRNTEIASLFRRIGVSETAASGGPRILNTVLQNNLNDPEINIDYEINTTRIRIFKTFAIDNQEKLTEPEKFIMSFASRNPNFSINDIVKDPQNHFGKQTTIRKYVT
;
A
#
# COMPACT_ATOMS: atom_id res chain seq x y z
N MET A 1 -6.31 -18.53 -8.31
CA MET A 1 -5.11 -19.33 -8.70
C MET A 1 -4.26 -19.78 -7.51
N HIS A 2 -3.82 -18.87 -6.63
CA HIS A 2 -2.86 -19.23 -5.57
C HIS A 2 -3.46 -19.38 -4.16
N SER A 3 -4.74 -19.05 -3.95
CA SER A 3 -5.40 -19.22 -2.64
C SER A 3 -5.45 -20.69 -2.20
N TYR A 4 -5.34 -20.95 -0.90
CA TYR A 4 -5.63 -22.24 -0.28
C TYR A 4 -7.12 -22.32 0.06
N TYR A 5 -7.92 -22.83 -0.87
CA TYR A 5 -9.38 -22.80 -0.78
C TYR A 5 -9.95 -23.69 0.35
N ASP A 6 -9.16 -24.60 0.91
CA ASP A 6 -9.53 -25.42 2.07
C ASP A 6 -9.19 -24.73 3.42
N GLY A 7 -8.78 -23.46 3.39
CA GLY A 7 -8.45 -22.67 4.57
C GLY A 7 -9.68 -22.21 5.36
N MET A 8 -9.45 -21.79 6.61
CA MET A 8 -10.52 -21.33 7.53
C MET A 8 -11.03 -19.91 7.24
N VAL A 9 -10.37 -19.19 6.34
CA VAL A 9 -10.70 -17.81 5.97
C VAL A 9 -10.98 -17.73 4.48
N GLY A 10 -11.76 -16.74 4.06
CA GLY A 10 -12.06 -16.50 2.64
C GLY A 10 -11.00 -15.63 1.96
N VAL A 11 -11.03 -15.59 0.63
CA VAL A 11 -10.34 -14.54 -0.14
C VAL A 11 -11.03 -13.21 0.18
N LYS A 12 -10.24 -12.20 0.58
CA LYS A 12 -10.74 -10.88 0.97
C LYS A 12 -10.01 -9.80 0.22
N ILE A 13 -10.75 -8.81 -0.28
CA ILE A 13 -10.22 -7.61 -0.90
C ILE A 13 -10.69 -6.42 -0.09
N VAL A 14 -9.78 -5.52 0.26
CA VAL A 14 -10.10 -4.27 0.94
C VAL A 14 -9.69 -3.13 0.03
N ASP A 15 -10.67 -2.27 -0.27
CA ASP A 15 -10.44 -0.99 -0.93
C ASP A 15 -10.36 0.12 0.14
N ARG A 16 -9.26 0.87 0.13
CA ARG A 16 -9.06 2.07 0.92
C ARG A 16 -8.64 3.23 0.01
N PRO A 17 -8.85 4.49 0.42
CA PRO A 17 -8.40 5.64 -0.36
C PRO A 17 -6.90 5.58 -0.73
N SER A 18 -6.06 5.06 0.18
CA SER A 18 -4.59 5.02 0.00
C SER A 18 -4.04 3.70 -0.55
N TYR A 19 -4.79 2.60 -0.53
CA TYR A 19 -4.28 1.30 -0.98
C TYR A 19 -5.39 0.31 -1.35
N PHE A 20 -5.02 -0.71 -2.13
CA PHE A 20 -5.74 -1.97 -2.22
C PHE A 20 -5.03 -3.03 -1.38
N GLU A 21 -5.79 -3.90 -0.73
CA GLU A 21 -5.23 -5.02 0.03
C GLU A 21 -5.94 -6.32 -0.33
N PHE A 22 -5.15 -7.31 -0.74
CA PHE A 22 -5.60 -8.64 -1.14
C PHE A 22 -5.14 -9.64 -0.08
N THR A 23 -6.08 -10.36 0.52
CA THR A 23 -5.80 -11.43 1.48
C THR A 23 -6.24 -12.76 0.88
N ASN A 24 -5.29 -13.68 0.76
CA ASN A 24 -5.55 -15.05 0.36
C ASN A 24 -5.23 -16.00 1.52
N PRO A 25 -6.10 -16.98 1.77
CA PRO A 25 -5.74 -18.18 2.54
C PRO A 25 -4.49 -18.86 1.98
N GLY A 26 -3.71 -19.44 2.89
CA GLY A 26 -2.44 -20.09 2.63
C GLY A 26 -1.23 -19.15 2.64
N THR A 27 -0.08 -19.68 3.04
CA THR A 27 1.23 -19.02 2.93
C THR A 27 1.76 -19.00 1.49
N MET A 28 2.80 -18.20 1.24
CA MET A 28 3.50 -18.18 -0.04
C MET A 28 4.27 -19.49 -0.27
N ARG A 29 4.23 -20.02 -1.49
CA ARG A 29 5.03 -21.19 -1.92
C ARG A 29 6.39 -20.83 -2.51
N VAL A 30 6.71 -19.54 -2.57
CA VAL A 30 7.97 -18.95 -3.03
C VAL A 30 8.35 -17.82 -2.08
N SER A 31 9.62 -17.44 -2.02
CA SER A 31 10.05 -16.30 -1.23
C SER A 31 9.45 -14.99 -1.76
N LYS A 32 9.37 -13.96 -0.91
CA LYS A 32 8.92 -12.61 -1.32
C LYS A 32 9.79 -12.07 -2.46
N GLU A 33 11.10 -12.27 -2.38
CA GLU A 33 12.07 -11.87 -3.41
C GLU A 33 11.84 -12.61 -4.73
N SER A 34 11.64 -13.94 -4.69
CA SER A 34 11.36 -14.74 -5.88
C SER A 34 10.04 -14.33 -6.54
N PHE A 35 9.02 -14.04 -5.72
CA PHE A 35 7.75 -13.50 -6.20
C PHE A 35 7.93 -12.15 -6.92
N LEU A 36 8.63 -11.20 -6.31
CA LEU A 36 8.83 -9.85 -6.88
C LEU A 36 9.71 -9.88 -8.14
N ARG A 37 10.71 -10.76 -8.20
CA ARG A 37 11.61 -10.90 -9.37
C ARG A 37 11.07 -11.80 -10.48
N GLY A 38 10.00 -12.55 -10.22
CA GLY A 38 9.39 -13.43 -11.21
C GLY A 38 10.25 -14.63 -11.61
N GLN A 39 11.12 -15.11 -10.73
CA GLN A 39 12.10 -16.16 -11.06
C GLN A 39 11.45 -17.54 -11.27
N TYR A 40 10.55 -17.93 -10.37
CA TYR A 40 9.88 -19.23 -10.40
C TYR A 40 8.44 -19.11 -9.88
N SER A 41 7.54 -19.88 -10.47
CA SER A 41 6.14 -19.94 -10.05
C SER A 41 5.80 -21.31 -9.49
N SER A 42 5.34 -21.35 -8.24
CA SER A 42 4.72 -22.55 -7.64
C SER A 42 3.22 -22.33 -7.53
N ILE A 43 2.47 -22.88 -8.49
CA ILE A 43 1.01 -22.74 -8.56
C ILE A 43 0.34 -23.71 -7.57
N ARG A 44 -0.64 -23.21 -6.81
CA ARG A 44 -1.40 -24.04 -5.86
C ARG A 44 -2.52 -24.82 -6.51
N ASN A 45 -3.28 -24.15 -7.38
CA ASN A 45 -4.44 -24.73 -8.04
C ASN A 45 -4.20 -24.71 -9.55
N THR A 46 -3.63 -25.79 -10.09
CA THR A 46 -3.27 -25.90 -11.52
C THR A 46 -4.48 -25.84 -12.42
N GLU A 47 -5.58 -26.50 -12.05
CA GLU A 47 -6.81 -26.51 -12.84
C GLU A 47 -7.46 -25.12 -12.92
N ILE A 48 -7.51 -24.41 -11.80
CA ILE A 48 -8.00 -23.02 -11.75
C ILE A 48 -7.10 -22.11 -12.61
N ALA A 49 -5.78 -22.29 -12.57
CA ALA A 49 -4.87 -21.54 -13.42
C ALA A 49 -5.06 -21.86 -14.91
N SER A 50 -5.28 -23.13 -15.26
CA SER A 50 -5.60 -23.59 -16.62
C SER A 50 -6.89 -22.92 -17.13
N LEU A 51 -7.95 -22.91 -16.31
CA LEU A 51 -9.21 -22.26 -16.66
C LEU A 51 -9.02 -20.77 -16.93
N PHE A 52 -8.34 -20.04 -16.04
CA PHE A 52 -8.10 -18.60 -16.23
C PHE A 52 -7.27 -18.29 -17.47
N ARG A 53 -6.30 -19.13 -17.83
CA ARG A 53 -5.55 -18.99 -19.09
C ARG A 53 -6.44 -19.23 -20.30
N ARG A 54 -7.29 -20.26 -20.28
CA ARG A 54 -8.20 -20.60 -21.38
C ARG A 54 -9.19 -19.48 -21.70
N ILE A 55 -9.65 -18.76 -20.68
CA ILE A 55 -10.56 -17.61 -20.87
C ILE A 55 -9.81 -16.28 -21.06
N GLY A 56 -8.47 -16.29 -21.18
CA GLY A 56 -7.67 -15.11 -21.49
C GLY A 56 -7.50 -14.10 -20.35
N VAL A 57 -7.85 -14.44 -19.10
CA VAL A 57 -7.74 -13.51 -17.95
C VAL A 57 -6.47 -13.72 -17.12
N SER A 58 -5.64 -14.71 -17.48
CA SER A 58 -4.35 -14.96 -16.83
C SER A 58 -3.24 -15.16 -17.85
N GLU A 59 -2.10 -14.52 -17.58
CA GLU A 59 -0.84 -14.75 -18.27
C GLU A 59 -0.17 -16.06 -17.83
N THR A 60 0.89 -16.45 -18.55
CA THR A 60 1.80 -17.55 -18.19
C THR A 60 2.94 -17.06 -17.29
N ALA A 61 3.33 -17.91 -16.33
CA ALA A 61 4.50 -17.86 -15.44
C ALA A 61 4.87 -16.54 -14.73
N ALA A 62 4.82 -16.54 -13.39
CA ALA A 62 5.53 -15.65 -12.45
C ALA A 62 5.51 -14.12 -12.71
N SER A 63 4.71 -13.59 -13.64
CA SER A 63 4.71 -12.18 -14.05
C SER A 63 4.02 -11.25 -13.07
N GLY A 64 3.15 -11.78 -12.20
CA GLY A 64 2.32 -10.98 -11.30
C GLY A 64 3.11 -10.07 -10.36
N GLY A 65 4.10 -10.62 -9.66
CA GLY A 65 4.97 -9.86 -8.77
C GLY A 65 5.79 -8.78 -9.49
N PRO A 66 6.53 -9.12 -10.57
CA PRO A 66 7.23 -8.13 -11.39
C PRO A 66 6.31 -7.04 -11.94
N ARG A 67 5.10 -7.38 -12.36
CA ARG A 67 4.15 -6.40 -12.91
C ARG A 67 3.64 -5.44 -11.84
N ILE A 68 3.38 -5.93 -10.62
CA ILE A 68 3.06 -5.08 -9.47
C ILE A 68 4.23 -4.13 -9.21
N LEU A 69 5.46 -4.65 -9.11
CA LEU A 69 6.64 -3.83 -8.83
C LEU A 69 6.91 -2.80 -9.94
N ASN A 70 6.82 -3.19 -11.20
CA ASN A 70 6.98 -2.28 -12.33
C ASN A 70 5.90 -1.18 -12.34
N THR A 71 4.65 -1.53 -12.04
CA THR A 71 3.56 -0.55 -11.96
C THR A 71 3.81 0.45 -10.85
N VAL A 72 4.28 -0.01 -9.69
CA VAL A 72 4.66 0.85 -8.56
C VAL A 72 5.76 1.82 -8.96
N LEU A 73 6.83 1.33 -9.59
CA LEU A 73 7.95 2.17 -10.05
C LEU A 73 7.52 3.18 -11.13
N GLN A 74 6.72 2.75 -12.11
CA GLN A 74 6.25 3.60 -13.21
C GLN A 74 5.32 4.73 -12.77
N ASN A 75 4.58 4.52 -11.68
CA ASN A 75 3.61 5.48 -11.16
C ASN A 75 4.12 6.19 -9.89
N ASN A 76 5.41 6.02 -9.57
CA ASN A 76 6.04 6.56 -8.37
C ASN A 76 5.23 6.27 -7.09
N LEU A 77 4.73 5.04 -6.92
CA LEU A 77 3.92 4.65 -5.76
C LEU A 77 4.83 4.08 -4.65
N ASN A 78 4.29 3.92 -3.44
CA ASN A 78 5.02 3.20 -2.39
C ASN A 78 5.18 1.71 -2.75
N ASP A 79 6.30 1.13 -2.31
CA ASP A 79 6.58 -0.30 -2.47
C ASP A 79 5.44 -1.18 -1.93
N PRO A 80 5.11 -2.29 -2.62
CA PRO A 80 4.06 -3.17 -2.16
C PRO A 80 4.48 -3.89 -0.88
N GLU A 81 3.56 -4.01 0.08
CA GLU A 81 3.82 -4.80 1.29
C GLU A 81 3.29 -6.21 1.12
N ILE A 82 4.12 -7.19 1.49
CA ILE A 82 3.74 -8.60 1.50
C ILE A 82 3.90 -9.12 2.92
N ASN A 83 2.79 -9.48 3.56
CA ASN A 83 2.73 -10.00 4.92
C ASN A 83 2.19 -11.43 4.92
N ILE A 84 2.88 -12.32 5.63
CA ILE A 84 2.47 -13.72 5.79
C ILE A 84 2.13 -13.90 7.25
N ASP A 85 0.90 -14.29 7.52
CA ASP A 85 0.44 -14.64 8.85
C ASP A 85 0.45 -16.16 8.97
N TYR A 86 1.36 -16.68 9.80
CA TYR A 86 1.52 -18.12 9.98
C TYR A 86 0.52 -18.70 10.98
N GLU A 87 -0.08 -17.89 11.85
CA GLU A 87 -1.04 -18.35 12.87
C GLU A 87 -2.38 -18.69 12.22
N ILE A 88 -2.88 -17.79 11.38
CA ILE A 88 -4.13 -18.01 10.62
C ILE A 88 -3.90 -18.48 9.18
N ASN A 89 -2.64 -18.77 8.81
CA ASN A 89 -2.23 -19.27 7.50
C ASN A 89 -2.75 -18.40 6.35
N THR A 90 -2.35 -17.13 6.29
CA THR A 90 -2.75 -16.20 5.22
C THR A 90 -1.58 -15.46 4.61
N THR A 91 -1.75 -15.04 3.36
CA THR A 91 -0.87 -14.11 2.66
C THR A 91 -1.64 -12.86 2.31
N ARG A 92 -1.12 -11.71 2.72
CA ARG A 92 -1.67 -10.38 2.48
C ARG A 92 -0.71 -9.58 1.60
N ILE A 93 -1.22 -9.04 0.49
CA ILE A 93 -0.49 -8.14 -0.39
C ILE A 93 -1.20 -6.79 -0.40
N ARG A 94 -0.48 -5.73 -0.04
CA ARG A 94 -0.95 -4.35 -0.08
C ARG A 94 -0.26 -3.62 -1.21
N ILE A 95 -1.04 -2.93 -2.04
CA ILE A 95 -0.56 -2.11 -3.16
C ILE A 95 -1.07 -0.70 -2.92
N PHE A 96 -0.15 0.25 -2.73
CA PHE A 96 -0.49 1.64 -2.48
C PHE A 96 -0.97 2.34 -3.75
N LYS A 97 -1.88 3.30 -3.58
CA LYS A 97 -2.39 4.19 -4.63
C LYS A 97 -1.67 5.54 -4.66
N THR A 98 -0.84 5.80 -3.66
CA THR A 98 -0.12 7.06 -3.47
C THR A 98 1.31 6.78 -3.05
N PHE A 99 2.18 7.77 -3.24
CA PHE A 99 3.51 7.81 -2.65
C PHE A 99 3.48 8.51 -1.30
N ALA A 100 4.36 8.15 -0.37
CA ALA A 100 4.54 8.92 0.87
C ALA A 100 5.05 10.34 0.59
N ILE A 101 5.72 10.58 -0.54
CA ILE A 101 6.27 11.91 -0.92
C ILE A 101 5.26 12.78 -1.68
N ASP A 102 4.11 12.24 -2.12
CA ASP A 102 3.04 13.06 -2.76
C ASP A 102 2.35 14.02 -1.77
N ASN A 103 2.73 14.00 -0.49
CA ASN A 103 2.50 15.13 0.41
C ASN A 103 3.56 16.22 0.18
N GLN A 104 4.86 16.00 0.30
CA GLN A 104 5.81 17.14 0.27
C GLN A 104 5.82 17.97 -1.02
N GLU A 105 5.56 17.39 -2.20
CA GLU A 105 5.53 18.17 -3.47
C GLU A 105 4.19 18.84 -3.78
N LYS A 106 3.05 18.37 -3.21
CA LYS A 106 1.73 19.01 -3.36
C LYS A 106 1.29 19.85 -2.17
N LEU A 107 1.97 19.74 -1.02
CA LEU A 107 1.62 20.53 0.14
C LEU A 107 1.89 22.00 -0.16
N THR A 108 0.89 22.82 0.10
CA THR A 108 1.05 24.27 0.16
C THR A 108 2.07 24.62 1.26
N GLU A 109 2.71 25.78 1.17
CA GLU A 109 3.67 26.24 2.19
C GLU A 109 3.14 26.13 3.64
N PRO A 110 1.86 26.45 3.94
CA PRO A 110 1.29 26.20 5.27
C PRO A 110 1.26 24.72 5.68
N GLU A 111 1.00 23.81 4.76
CA GLU A 111 0.88 22.38 5.08
C GLU A 111 2.27 21.73 5.24
N LYS A 112 3.26 22.15 4.45
CA LYS A 112 4.67 21.81 4.69
C LYS A 112 5.12 22.25 6.08
N PHE A 113 4.72 23.46 6.48
CA PHE A 113 4.99 23.97 7.81
C PHE A 113 4.35 23.09 8.91
N ILE A 114 3.05 22.76 8.80
CA ILE A 114 2.36 21.87 9.74
C ILE A 114 3.08 20.51 9.85
N MET A 115 3.45 19.90 8.72
CA MET A 115 4.14 18.61 8.71
C MET A 115 5.52 18.68 9.37
N SER A 116 6.28 19.75 9.13
CA SER A 116 7.59 19.95 9.77
C SER A 116 7.49 20.22 11.27
N PHE A 117 6.42 20.89 11.72
CA PHE A 117 6.14 21.10 13.13
C PHE A 117 5.76 19.78 13.82
N ALA A 118 4.86 19.01 13.22
CA ALA A 118 4.39 17.72 13.75
C ALA A 118 5.51 16.67 13.82
N SER A 119 6.45 16.70 12.88
CA SER A 119 7.63 15.80 12.90
C SER A 119 8.58 16.10 14.05
N ARG A 120 8.66 17.36 14.50
CA ARG A 120 9.48 17.80 15.63
C ARG A 120 8.78 17.64 16.97
N ASN A 121 7.44 17.68 16.98
CA ASN A 121 6.62 17.68 18.18
C ASN A 121 5.60 16.55 18.10
N PRO A 122 5.82 15.39 18.74
CA PRO A 122 4.89 14.27 18.66
C PRO A 122 3.55 14.50 19.36
N ASN A 123 3.48 15.43 20.31
CA ASN A 123 2.25 15.81 21.02
C ASN A 123 2.07 17.34 20.94
N PHE A 124 1.04 17.80 20.25
CA PHE A 124 0.74 19.23 20.09
C PHE A 124 -0.75 19.48 19.85
N SER A 125 -1.16 20.71 20.11
CA SER A 125 -2.47 21.25 19.73
C SER A 125 -2.34 22.24 18.57
N ILE A 126 -3.46 22.58 17.93
CA ILE A 126 -3.47 23.58 16.85
C ILE A 126 -3.00 24.95 17.36
N ASN A 127 -3.29 25.29 18.62
CA ASN A 127 -2.82 26.52 19.24
C ASN A 127 -1.29 26.61 19.34
N ASP A 128 -0.61 25.48 19.48
CA ASP A 128 0.85 25.43 19.55
C ASP A 128 1.47 25.73 18.18
N ILE A 129 0.85 25.26 17.09
CA ILE A 129 1.23 25.59 15.72
C ILE A 129 1.01 27.09 15.42
N VAL A 130 -0.11 27.66 15.92
CA VAL A 130 -0.42 29.08 15.72
C VAL A 130 0.56 30.00 16.45
N LYS A 131 1.07 29.56 17.61
CA LYS A 131 2.02 30.31 18.45
C LYS A 131 3.49 30.08 18.09
N ASP A 132 3.79 29.13 17.20
CA ASP A 132 5.17 28.84 16.82
C ASP A 132 5.83 30.10 16.21
N PRO A 133 7.04 30.51 16.69
CA PRO A 133 7.73 31.70 16.19
C PRO A 133 8.05 31.68 14.68
N GLN A 134 8.13 30.50 14.07
CA GLN A 134 8.37 30.29 12.64
C GLN A 134 7.08 30.37 11.82
N ASN A 135 5.90 30.46 12.45
CA ASN A 135 4.63 30.61 11.75
C ASN A 135 4.47 32.04 11.22
N HIS A 136 4.71 32.22 9.93
CA HIS A 136 4.54 33.49 9.22
C HIS A 136 3.22 33.57 8.43
N PHE A 137 2.29 32.63 8.64
CA PHE A 137 1.06 32.50 7.86
C PHE A 137 -0.09 33.33 8.46
N GLY A 138 -0.75 34.13 7.61
CA GLY A 138 -1.80 35.07 8.01
C GLY A 138 -3.12 34.42 8.47
N LYS A 139 -4.06 35.25 8.94
CA LYS A 139 -5.36 34.84 9.51
C LYS A 139 -6.22 33.98 8.57
N GLN A 140 -6.05 34.10 7.25
CA GLN A 140 -6.86 33.37 6.26
C GLN A 140 -6.27 32.00 5.85
N THR A 141 -5.18 31.56 6.48
CA THR A 141 -4.53 30.29 6.12
C THR A 141 -5.21 29.08 6.74
N THR A 142 -5.02 27.91 6.13
CA THR A 142 -5.58 26.61 6.58
C THR A 142 -5.31 26.32 8.06
N ILE A 143 -4.19 26.82 8.60
CA ILE A 143 -3.77 26.69 10.00
C ILE A 143 -4.78 27.33 10.97
N ARG A 144 -5.37 28.48 10.60
CA ARG A 144 -6.25 29.27 11.48
C ARG A 144 -7.74 29.07 11.18
N LYS A 145 -8.09 28.27 10.17
CA LYS A 145 -9.48 28.03 9.75
C LYS A 145 -10.31 27.27 10.79
N TYR A 146 -9.66 26.56 11.71
CA TYR A 146 -10.28 25.73 12.76
C TYR A 146 -10.02 26.24 14.19
N VAL A 147 -9.35 27.38 14.33
CA VAL A 147 -9.12 28.04 15.63
C VAL A 147 -10.13 29.17 15.73
N THR A 148 -11.31 28.86 16.24
CA THR A 148 -12.32 29.85 16.65
C THR A 148 -12.26 30.00 18.16
#